data_AF-A0A6G9YVG2-F1
#
_entry.id   AF-A0A6G9YVG2-F1
#
_cell.length_a   1.000
_cell.length_b   1.000
_cell.length_c   1.000
_cell.angle_alpha   90.00
_cell.angle_beta   90.00
_cell.angle_gamma   90.00
#
_symmetry.space_group_name_H-M   'P 1'
#
loop_
_entity.id
_entity.type
_entity.pdbx_description
1 polymer ?
#
loop_
_entity_poly.entity_id
_entity_poly.type
_entity_poly.pdbx_seq_one_letter_code
_entity_poly.pdbx_strand_id
1 'polypeptide(L)'
;MHFFRPIAMLDREPRSARRPREDRDQMADLDALLSDFTAECADLERLVAPLDPGEWARPTPAPGWTIAHQIGHLAWTDEVATIAATDADAFAELLAAAAPRALTFVDEGADEAAATAPAELLARWRAGRTGLVAALRAVPAGTKLPWFGPPMSTASMISARIMETWAHGQDVADALGVDRIPTARLRTVAHIGVRTRNFAYSVHGKSAPATEFRVELTAPDGGVWTWGPEDAEQRVSGPAVDFCLLVTQRRHRDDLALRTIGPDAAGWLTIAQAFAGPAGNGRKAGQFN
;
A
#
# COMPACT_ATOMS: atom_id res chain seq x y z
N MET A 1 25.23 7.72 -6.43
CA MET A 1 25.09 6.78 -5.29
C MET A 1 24.25 7.44 -4.20
N HIS A 2 22.92 7.39 -4.33
CA HIS A 2 21.93 7.66 -3.27
C HIS A 2 20.54 7.41 -3.86
N PHE A 3 20.19 6.14 -4.06
CA PHE A 3 18.84 5.72 -4.42
C PHE A 3 18.43 4.65 -3.41
N PHE A 4 17.22 4.78 -2.85
CA PHE A 4 16.70 4.24 -1.60
C PHE A 4 17.19 4.95 -0.32
N ARG A 5 16.47 6.03 0.06
CA ARG A 5 16.48 6.55 1.43
C ARG A 5 15.36 5.87 2.25
N PRO A 6 15.64 5.51 3.52
CA PRO A 6 14.87 4.52 4.31
C PRO A 6 13.47 4.96 4.78
N ILE A 7 12.45 4.09 4.70
CA ILE A 7 11.26 4.10 5.59
C ILE A 7 11.64 3.50 6.95
N ALA A 8 12.35 4.26 7.79
CA ALA A 8 12.64 3.86 9.16
C ALA A 8 11.89 4.82 10.10
N MET A 9 10.66 4.49 10.47
CA MET A 9 10.00 5.11 11.62
C MET A 9 8.92 4.19 12.19
N LEU A 10 9.34 3.02 12.67
CA LEU A 10 8.62 2.25 13.66
C LEU A 10 9.62 1.76 14.72
N ASP A 11 9.24 1.98 15.97
CA ASP A 11 9.88 1.58 17.23
C ASP A 11 11.10 2.41 17.71
N ARG A 12 10.80 3.53 18.39
CA ARG A 12 11.64 4.01 19.49
C ARG A 12 10.81 4.16 20.75
N GLU A 13 10.82 3.12 21.57
CA GLU A 13 10.59 3.16 23.02
C GLU A 13 11.69 2.27 23.66
N PRO A 14 12.28 2.66 24.80
CA PRO A 14 13.33 1.87 25.45
C PRO A 14 12.80 0.52 25.93
N ARG A 15 13.62 -0.53 25.79
CA ARG A 15 13.29 -1.92 26.14
C ARG A 15 12.95 -2.06 27.64
N SER A 16 11.66 -2.26 27.93
CA SER A 16 11.17 -2.95 29.12
C SER A 16 10.83 -4.40 28.76
N ALA A 17 10.94 -5.33 29.71
CA ALA A 17 10.53 -6.72 29.50
C ALA A 17 9.02 -6.78 29.18
N ARG A 18 8.67 -7.20 27.95
CA ARG A 18 7.27 -7.27 27.47
C ARG A 18 6.45 -8.29 28.25
N ARG A 19 5.20 -7.97 28.55
CA ARG A 19 4.29 -8.84 29.34
C ARG A 19 3.46 -9.75 28.42
N PRO A 20 3.06 -10.96 28.86
CA PRO A 20 2.25 -11.92 28.09
C PRO A 20 0.89 -11.44 27.55
N ARG A 21 0.38 -10.27 27.98
CA ARG A 21 -0.83 -9.65 27.43
C ARG A 21 -0.54 -8.82 26.17
N GLU A 22 0.59 -8.11 26.13
CA GLU A 22 1.01 -7.30 24.97
C GLU A 22 1.29 -8.17 23.75
N ASP A 23 1.92 -9.34 23.95
CA ASP A 23 2.17 -10.29 22.85
C ASP A 23 0.87 -10.89 22.29
N ARG A 24 -0.16 -11.07 23.13
CA ARG A 24 -1.48 -11.55 22.67
C ARG A 24 -2.23 -10.47 21.90
N ASP A 25 -2.19 -9.22 22.37
CA ASP A 25 -2.83 -8.09 21.69
C ASP A 25 -2.16 -7.83 20.33
N GLN A 26 -0.82 -7.88 20.27
CA GLN A 26 -0.06 -7.74 19.01
C GLN A 26 -0.37 -8.87 18.01
N MET A 27 -0.59 -10.09 18.49
CA MET A 27 -0.96 -11.24 17.65
C MET A 27 -2.42 -11.13 17.16
N ALA A 28 -3.34 -10.68 18.00
CA ALA A 28 -4.72 -10.40 17.61
C ALA A 28 -4.81 -9.28 16.55
N ASP A 29 -3.99 -8.24 16.68
CA ASP A 29 -3.87 -7.18 15.69
C ASP A 29 -3.32 -7.69 14.35
N LEU A 30 -2.36 -8.61 14.37
CA LEU A 30 -1.82 -9.21 13.15
C LEU A 30 -2.85 -10.10 12.44
N ASP A 31 -3.58 -10.94 13.17
CA ASP A 31 -4.61 -11.80 12.57
C ASP A 31 -5.75 -10.99 11.95
N ALA A 32 -6.13 -9.85 12.57
CA ALA A 32 -7.08 -8.92 11.98
C ALA A 32 -6.57 -8.36 10.64
N LEU A 33 -5.31 -7.92 10.57
CA LEU A 33 -4.70 -7.43 9.32
C LEU A 33 -4.60 -8.54 8.25
N LEU A 34 -4.26 -9.77 8.62
CA LEU A 34 -4.22 -10.90 7.68
C LEU A 34 -5.62 -11.22 7.12
N SER A 35 -6.65 -11.13 7.96
CA SER A 35 -8.04 -11.26 7.53
C SER A 35 -8.45 -10.12 6.57
N ASP A 36 -8.09 -8.88 6.90
CA ASP A 36 -8.36 -7.73 6.04
C ASP A 36 -7.68 -7.86 4.68
N PHE A 37 -6.43 -8.29 4.63
CA PHE A 37 -5.73 -8.59 3.38
C PHE A 37 -6.46 -9.65 2.55
N THR A 38 -6.85 -10.76 3.18
CA THR A 38 -7.58 -11.84 2.50
C THR A 38 -8.91 -11.33 1.91
N ALA A 39 -9.66 -10.53 2.68
CA ALA A 39 -10.92 -9.94 2.23
C ALA A 39 -10.72 -8.91 1.11
N GLU A 40 -9.64 -8.13 1.15
CA GLU A 40 -9.29 -7.17 0.12
C GLU A 40 -8.90 -7.86 -1.20
N CYS A 41 -8.13 -8.95 -1.14
CA CYS A 41 -7.86 -9.78 -2.31
C CYS A 41 -9.12 -10.41 -2.90
N ALA A 42 -10.06 -10.86 -2.04
CA ALA A 42 -11.33 -11.43 -2.49
C ALA A 42 -12.25 -10.38 -3.14
N ASP A 43 -12.19 -9.11 -2.71
CA ASP A 43 -12.89 -8.01 -3.37
C ASP A 43 -12.37 -7.77 -4.79
N LEU A 44 -11.04 -7.69 -4.95
CA LEU A 44 -10.42 -7.55 -6.28
C LEU A 44 -10.67 -8.78 -7.17
N GLU A 45 -10.58 -9.98 -6.62
CA GLU A 45 -10.84 -11.20 -7.39
C GLU A 45 -12.26 -11.24 -7.98
N ARG A 46 -13.27 -10.73 -7.28
CA ARG A 46 -14.63 -10.64 -7.82
C ARG A 46 -14.73 -9.80 -9.09
N LEU A 47 -13.79 -8.86 -9.29
CA LEU A 47 -13.72 -8.05 -10.50
C LEU A 47 -13.05 -8.80 -11.66
N VAL A 48 -11.97 -9.56 -11.39
CA VAL A 48 -11.13 -10.16 -12.44
C VAL A 48 -11.46 -11.60 -12.79
N ALA A 49 -11.96 -12.39 -11.84
CA ALA A 49 -12.32 -13.79 -12.06
C ALA A 49 -13.40 -14.04 -13.14
N PRO A 50 -14.43 -13.18 -13.31
CA PRO A 50 -15.44 -13.39 -14.35
C PRO A 50 -15.03 -12.84 -15.72
N LEU A 51 -13.87 -12.18 -15.84
CA LEU A 51 -13.42 -11.59 -17.10
C LEU A 51 -13.03 -12.67 -18.11
N ASP A 52 -13.41 -12.45 -19.37
CA ASP A 52 -12.87 -13.23 -20.48
C ASP A 52 -11.36 -13.02 -20.61
N PRO A 53 -10.59 -14.00 -21.13
CA PRO A 53 -9.13 -13.87 -21.23
C PRO A 53 -8.64 -12.63 -21.98
N GLY A 54 -9.38 -12.19 -23.01
CA GLY A 54 -9.03 -10.98 -23.78
C GLY A 54 -9.14 -9.68 -22.97
N GLU A 55 -10.02 -9.64 -21.96
CA GLU A 55 -10.25 -8.46 -21.13
C GLU A 55 -9.08 -8.17 -20.18
N TRP A 56 -8.24 -9.16 -19.89
CA TRP A 56 -7.03 -8.97 -19.09
C TRP A 56 -5.99 -8.08 -19.78
N ALA A 57 -6.08 -7.94 -21.10
CA ALA A 57 -5.26 -7.01 -21.88
C ALA A 57 -5.80 -5.57 -21.88
N ARG A 58 -6.95 -5.31 -21.23
CA ARG A 58 -7.52 -3.96 -21.14
C ARG A 58 -6.54 -3.02 -20.40
N PRO A 59 -6.20 -1.85 -20.97
CA PRO A 59 -5.34 -0.88 -20.31
C PRO A 59 -6.01 -0.32 -19.05
N THR A 60 -5.24 -0.12 -17.99
CA THR A 60 -5.70 0.60 -16.81
C THR A 60 -5.26 2.06 -16.88
N PRO A 61 -5.72 2.92 -15.95
CA PRO A 61 -5.24 4.28 -15.91
C PRO A 61 -3.73 4.37 -15.61
N ALA A 62 -3.10 3.34 -15.02
CA ALA A 62 -1.65 3.28 -14.86
C ALA A 62 -0.99 3.10 -16.26
N PRO A 63 -0.26 4.10 -16.78
CA PRO A 63 0.24 4.06 -18.16
C PRO A 63 1.13 2.84 -18.41
N GLY A 64 0.85 2.13 -19.51
CA GLY A 64 1.59 0.91 -19.89
C GLY A 64 1.08 -0.37 -19.24
N TRP A 65 0.30 -0.28 -18.15
CA TRP A 65 -0.16 -1.46 -17.43
C TRP A 65 -1.59 -1.85 -17.84
N THR A 66 -1.79 -3.12 -18.13
CA THR A 66 -3.11 -3.74 -18.31
C THR A 66 -3.62 -4.35 -17.01
N ILE A 67 -4.86 -4.86 -16.99
CA ILE A 67 -5.37 -5.64 -15.85
C ILE A 67 -4.42 -6.81 -15.51
N ALA A 68 -3.86 -7.49 -16.51
CA ALA A 68 -2.86 -8.54 -16.30
C ALA A 68 -1.60 -8.03 -15.58
N HIS A 69 -1.11 -6.83 -15.90
CA HIS A 69 0.03 -6.23 -15.20
C HIS A 69 -0.30 -5.91 -13.75
N GLN A 70 -1.52 -5.42 -13.46
CA GLN A 70 -1.95 -5.16 -12.08
C GLN A 70 -1.91 -6.44 -11.23
N ILE A 71 -2.51 -7.54 -11.73
CA ILE A 71 -2.54 -8.83 -11.02
C ILE A 71 -1.15 -9.47 -10.97
N GLY A 72 -0.37 -9.34 -12.05
CA GLY A 72 1.00 -9.81 -12.15
C GLY A 72 1.92 -9.17 -11.12
N HIS A 73 1.88 -7.86 -10.99
CA HIS A 73 2.61 -7.11 -9.97
C HIS A 73 2.25 -7.59 -8.56
N LEU A 74 0.94 -7.73 -8.25
CA LEU A 74 0.49 -8.20 -6.94
C LEU A 74 0.97 -9.63 -6.65
N ALA A 75 0.86 -10.55 -7.61
CA ALA A 75 1.33 -11.92 -7.47
C ALA A 75 2.83 -11.99 -7.21
N TRP A 76 3.62 -11.29 -8.03
CA TRP A 76 5.07 -11.25 -7.88
C TRP A 76 5.50 -10.65 -6.54
N THR A 77 4.91 -9.51 -6.15
CA THR A 77 5.25 -8.88 -4.87
C THR A 77 4.82 -9.69 -3.64
N ASP A 78 3.72 -10.46 -3.72
CA ASP A 78 3.32 -11.40 -2.67
C ASP A 78 4.31 -12.56 -2.51
N GLU A 79 4.85 -13.06 -3.63
CA GLU A 79 5.90 -14.09 -3.63
C GLU A 79 7.20 -13.57 -3.02
N VAL A 80 7.62 -12.36 -3.38
CA VAL A 80 8.81 -11.72 -2.80
C VAL A 80 8.63 -11.47 -1.30
N ALA A 81 7.45 -11.03 -0.86
CA ALA A 81 7.14 -10.87 0.56
C ALA A 81 7.13 -12.22 1.31
N THR A 82 6.72 -13.29 0.64
CA THR A 82 6.80 -14.65 1.20
C THR A 82 8.26 -15.08 1.38
N ILE A 83 9.10 -14.88 0.37
CA ILE A 83 10.54 -15.17 0.44
C ILE A 83 11.17 -14.38 1.59
N ALA A 84 10.89 -13.07 1.71
CA ALA A 84 11.38 -12.26 2.82
C ALA A 84 10.98 -12.80 4.21
N ALA A 85 9.81 -13.44 4.31
CA ALA A 85 9.30 -14.00 5.55
C ALA A 85 9.89 -15.39 5.89
N THR A 86 10.30 -16.17 4.88
CA THR A 86 10.68 -17.57 5.07
C THR A 86 12.14 -17.89 4.80
N ASP A 87 12.82 -17.09 3.97
CA ASP A 87 14.16 -17.37 3.48
C ASP A 87 14.95 -16.06 3.24
N ALA A 88 15.71 -15.66 4.26
CA ALA A 88 16.49 -14.42 4.22
C ALA A 88 17.66 -14.48 3.22
N ASP A 89 18.22 -15.67 2.97
CA ASP A 89 19.35 -15.85 2.05
C ASP A 89 18.84 -15.74 0.60
N ALA A 90 17.74 -16.42 0.26
CA ALA A 90 17.09 -16.26 -1.04
C ALA A 90 16.63 -14.80 -1.28
N PHE A 91 16.15 -14.11 -0.23
CA PHE A 91 15.84 -12.69 -0.34
C PHE A 91 17.08 -11.84 -0.64
N ALA A 92 18.21 -12.13 -0.01
CA ALA A 92 19.46 -11.42 -0.27
C ALA A 92 19.96 -11.61 -1.70
N GLU A 93 19.82 -12.81 -2.26
CA GLU A 93 20.11 -13.09 -3.68
C GLU A 93 19.19 -12.29 -4.61
N LEU A 94 17.90 -12.24 -4.30
CA LEU A 94 16.92 -11.44 -5.05
C LEU A 94 17.28 -9.94 -5.02
N LEU A 95 17.65 -9.42 -3.85
CA LEU A 95 18.08 -8.03 -3.69
C LEU A 95 19.34 -7.74 -4.52
N ALA A 96 20.31 -8.65 -4.53
CA ALA A 96 21.51 -8.51 -5.35
C ALA A 96 21.19 -8.50 -6.85
N ALA A 97 20.24 -9.34 -7.30
CA ALA A 97 19.78 -9.37 -8.69
C ALA A 97 18.92 -8.15 -9.09
N ALA A 98 18.24 -7.53 -8.12
CA ALA A 98 17.43 -6.32 -8.31
C ALA A 98 18.27 -5.05 -8.36
N ALA A 99 19.39 -4.99 -7.62
CA ALA A 99 20.25 -3.81 -7.51
C ALA A 99 20.65 -3.14 -8.86
N PRO A 100 21.10 -3.87 -9.91
CA PRO A 100 21.43 -3.25 -11.19
C PRO A 100 20.21 -2.74 -11.96
N ARG A 101 19.00 -3.18 -11.60
CA ARG A 101 17.71 -2.88 -12.26
C ARG A 101 16.77 -2.12 -11.33
N ALA A 102 17.30 -1.43 -10.32
CA ALA A 102 16.51 -0.81 -9.26
C ALA A 102 15.34 0.09 -9.72
N LEU A 103 15.41 0.63 -10.94
CA LEU A 103 14.38 1.48 -11.54
C LEU A 103 13.35 0.73 -12.38
N THR A 104 13.67 -0.48 -12.86
CA THR A 104 12.84 -1.25 -13.81
C THR A 104 12.42 -2.61 -13.28
N PHE A 105 13.03 -3.09 -12.19
CA PHE A 105 12.86 -4.45 -11.68
C PHE A 105 11.40 -4.81 -11.37
N VAL A 106 10.63 -3.85 -10.85
CA VAL A 106 9.20 -4.03 -10.57
C VAL A 106 8.39 -4.10 -11.87
N ASP A 107 8.67 -3.20 -12.82
CA ASP A 107 7.99 -3.18 -14.12
C ASP A 107 8.29 -4.46 -14.92
N GLU A 108 9.54 -4.90 -14.95
CA GLU A 108 9.95 -6.15 -15.61
C GLU A 108 9.25 -7.38 -15.00
N GLY A 109 9.11 -7.42 -13.66
CA GLY A 109 8.37 -8.49 -12.99
C GLY A 109 6.88 -8.48 -13.34
N ALA A 110 6.28 -7.30 -13.47
CA ALA A 110 4.89 -7.14 -13.91
C ALA A 110 4.71 -7.55 -15.38
N ASP A 111 5.62 -7.18 -16.27
CA ASP A 111 5.61 -7.55 -17.69
C ASP A 111 5.72 -9.07 -17.88
N GLU A 112 6.66 -9.72 -17.17
CA GLU A 112 6.85 -11.17 -17.21
C GLU A 112 5.59 -11.90 -16.70
N ALA A 113 5.03 -11.44 -15.58
CA ALA A 113 3.82 -12.03 -15.04
C ALA A 113 2.60 -11.81 -15.97
N ALA A 114 2.47 -10.63 -16.58
CA ALA A 114 1.38 -10.29 -17.49
C ALA A 114 1.40 -11.10 -18.80
N ALA A 115 2.55 -11.64 -19.19
CA ALA A 115 2.67 -12.53 -20.36
C ALA A 115 2.10 -13.94 -20.10
N THR A 116 1.81 -14.29 -18.85
CA THR A 116 1.21 -15.58 -18.47
C THR A 116 -0.28 -15.61 -18.83
N ALA A 117 -0.83 -16.78 -19.18
CA ALA A 117 -2.26 -16.90 -19.47
C ALA A 117 -3.11 -16.45 -18.26
N PRO A 118 -4.20 -15.69 -18.46
CA PRO A 118 -5.03 -15.15 -17.37
C PRO A 118 -5.45 -16.15 -16.29
N ALA A 119 -5.85 -17.36 -16.68
CA ALA A 119 -6.25 -18.41 -15.75
C ALA A 119 -5.08 -18.90 -14.87
N GLU A 120 -3.89 -19.04 -15.45
CA GLU A 120 -2.66 -19.42 -14.75
C GLU A 120 -2.20 -18.29 -13.82
N LEU A 121 -2.26 -17.04 -14.29
CA LEU A 121 -1.91 -15.88 -13.50
C LEU A 121 -2.84 -15.71 -12.29
N LEU A 122 -4.16 -15.89 -12.48
CA LEU A 122 -5.12 -15.88 -11.38
C LEU A 122 -4.86 -17.01 -10.38
N ALA A 123 -4.53 -18.21 -10.85
CA ALA A 123 -4.17 -19.33 -9.98
C ALA A 123 -2.89 -19.06 -9.18
N ARG A 124 -1.86 -18.51 -9.84
CA ARG A 124 -0.59 -18.08 -9.21
C ARG A 124 -0.86 -17.05 -8.13
N TRP A 125 -1.62 -16.01 -8.41
CA TRP A 125 -1.96 -14.98 -7.42
C TRP A 125 -2.75 -15.54 -6.22
N ARG A 126 -3.74 -16.43 -6.46
CA ARG A 126 -4.48 -17.12 -5.40
C ARG A 126 -3.57 -17.95 -4.49
N ALA A 127 -2.63 -18.67 -5.07
CA ALA A 127 -1.65 -19.45 -4.31
C ALA A 127 -0.70 -18.53 -3.52
N GLY A 128 -0.17 -17.49 -4.16
CA GLY A 128 0.76 -16.53 -3.58
C GLY A 128 0.19 -15.86 -2.33
N ARG A 129 -1.01 -15.27 -2.40
CA ARG A 129 -1.64 -14.62 -1.24
C ARG A 129 -1.96 -15.59 -0.09
N THR A 130 -2.29 -16.85 -0.41
CA THR A 130 -2.52 -17.90 0.61
C THR A 130 -1.20 -18.28 1.30
N GLY A 131 -0.13 -18.47 0.51
CA GLY A 131 1.21 -18.74 1.00
C GLY A 131 1.75 -17.60 1.86
N LEU A 132 1.56 -16.35 1.43
CA LEU A 132 1.99 -15.16 2.16
C LEU A 132 1.32 -15.06 3.53
N VAL A 133 -0.01 -15.26 3.61
CA VAL A 133 -0.74 -15.25 4.89
C VAL A 133 -0.20 -16.32 5.84
N ALA A 134 0.07 -17.53 5.34
CA ALA A 134 0.65 -18.60 6.13
C ALA A 134 2.08 -18.27 6.60
N ALA A 135 2.92 -17.75 5.71
CA ALA A 135 4.29 -17.37 6.01
C ALA A 135 4.35 -16.27 7.09
N LEU A 136 3.60 -15.18 6.92
CA LEU A 136 3.62 -14.07 7.88
C LEU A 136 3.07 -14.46 9.26
N ARG A 137 2.09 -15.37 9.32
CA ARG A 137 1.60 -15.92 10.60
C ARG A 137 2.66 -16.75 11.32
N ALA A 138 3.53 -17.43 10.59
CA ALA A 138 4.58 -18.28 11.15
C ALA A 138 5.81 -17.50 11.64
N VAL A 139 5.96 -16.22 11.26
CA VAL A 139 7.09 -15.40 11.67
C VAL A 139 7.07 -15.15 13.19
N PRO A 140 8.15 -15.45 13.93
CA PRO A 140 8.21 -15.20 15.36
C PRO A 140 7.99 -13.72 15.71
N ALA A 141 7.22 -13.46 16.77
CA ALA A 141 6.91 -12.11 17.22
C ALA A 141 8.19 -11.27 17.44
N GLY A 142 8.17 -10.03 16.96
CA GLY A 142 9.31 -9.10 17.06
C GLY A 142 10.38 -9.27 15.97
N THR A 143 10.31 -10.30 15.14
CA THR A 143 11.20 -10.46 13.97
C THR A 143 10.94 -9.34 12.96
N LYS A 144 12.02 -8.77 12.40
CA LYS A 144 11.96 -7.83 11.28
C LYS A 144 12.33 -8.57 10.00
N LEU A 145 11.49 -8.43 8.98
CA LEU A 145 11.67 -9.01 7.66
C LEU A 145 12.58 -8.12 6.82
N PRO A 146 13.55 -8.68 6.07
CA PRO A 146 14.31 -7.90 5.10
C PRO A 146 13.37 -7.35 4.02
N TRP A 147 13.71 -6.19 3.46
CA TRP A 147 12.93 -5.59 2.37
C TRP A 147 13.83 -4.73 1.48
N PHE A 148 13.31 -4.24 0.35
CA PHE A 148 14.02 -3.29 -0.53
C PHE A 148 14.28 -1.94 0.16
N GLY A 149 13.43 -1.60 1.13
CA GLY A 149 13.65 -0.50 2.07
C GLY A 149 14.14 -1.02 3.42
N PRO A 150 13.91 -0.28 4.51
CA PRO A 150 14.25 -0.76 5.83
C PRO A 150 13.48 -2.03 6.19
N PRO A 151 14.05 -2.87 7.05
CA PRO A 151 13.37 -4.06 7.53
C PRO A 151 12.01 -3.73 8.14
N MET A 152 10.99 -4.50 7.77
CA MET A 152 9.60 -4.29 8.17
C MET A 152 9.20 -5.26 9.29
N SER A 153 8.26 -4.88 10.15
CA SER A 153 7.54 -5.89 10.94
C SER A 153 6.55 -6.64 10.05
N THR A 154 6.06 -7.79 10.50
CA THR A 154 4.96 -8.52 9.85
C THR A 154 3.73 -7.65 9.65
N ALA A 155 3.34 -6.88 10.69
CA ALA A 155 2.23 -5.93 10.63
C ALA A 155 2.43 -4.84 9.58
N SER A 156 3.65 -4.29 9.45
CA SER A 156 3.95 -3.30 8.40
C SER A 156 3.92 -3.91 7.01
N MET A 157 4.47 -5.12 6.85
CA MET A 157 4.44 -5.85 5.58
C MET A 157 3.00 -6.06 5.12
N ILE A 158 2.15 -6.69 5.94
CA ILE A 158 0.77 -6.97 5.54
C ILE A 158 -0.05 -5.69 5.34
N SER A 159 0.21 -4.63 6.11
CA SER A 159 -0.43 -3.33 5.89
C SER A 159 -0.07 -2.75 4.52
N ALA A 160 1.20 -2.84 4.12
CA ALA A 160 1.63 -2.42 2.79
C ALA A 160 0.95 -3.26 1.69
N ARG A 161 0.80 -4.57 1.88
CA ARG A 161 0.09 -5.45 0.93
C ARG A 161 -1.40 -5.14 0.80
N ILE A 162 -2.07 -4.76 1.89
CA ILE A 162 -3.46 -4.26 1.86
C ILE A 162 -3.54 -2.99 1.00
N MET A 163 -2.63 -2.02 1.22
CA MET A 163 -2.59 -0.78 0.44
C MET A 163 -2.32 -1.04 -1.04
N GLU A 164 -1.34 -1.88 -1.37
CA GLU A 164 -1.04 -2.26 -2.76
C GLU A 164 -2.26 -2.92 -3.42
N THR A 165 -2.86 -3.93 -2.76
CA THR A 165 -4.02 -4.64 -3.30
C THR A 165 -5.20 -3.69 -3.54
N TRP A 166 -5.46 -2.78 -2.60
CA TRP A 166 -6.53 -1.80 -2.75
C TRP A 166 -6.25 -0.80 -3.88
N ALA A 167 -5.01 -0.30 -3.99
CA ALA A 167 -4.63 0.70 -5.00
C ALA A 167 -4.65 0.12 -6.41
N HIS A 168 -4.07 -1.06 -6.61
CA HIS A 168 -4.12 -1.79 -7.89
C HIS A 168 -5.53 -2.28 -8.22
N GLY A 169 -6.32 -2.64 -7.20
CA GLY A 169 -7.73 -2.95 -7.38
C GLY A 169 -8.58 -1.75 -7.82
N GLN A 170 -8.22 -0.53 -7.39
CA GLN A 170 -8.83 0.69 -7.91
C GLN A 170 -8.50 0.90 -9.39
N ASP A 171 -7.24 0.69 -9.81
CA ASP A 171 -6.86 0.81 -11.22
C ASP A 171 -7.63 -0.20 -12.11
N VAL A 172 -7.87 -1.42 -11.61
CA VAL A 172 -8.72 -2.42 -12.29
C VAL A 172 -10.17 -1.97 -12.36
N ALA A 173 -10.73 -1.48 -11.24
CA ALA A 173 -12.12 -1.01 -11.21
C ALA A 173 -12.35 0.16 -12.17
N ASP A 174 -11.41 1.10 -12.22
CA ASP A 174 -11.44 2.22 -13.16
C ASP A 174 -11.38 1.73 -14.63
N ALA A 175 -10.55 0.73 -14.93
CA ALA A 175 -10.48 0.13 -16.26
C ALA A 175 -11.81 -0.55 -16.65
N LEU A 176 -12.49 -1.16 -15.67
CA LEU A 176 -13.77 -1.82 -15.87
C LEU A 176 -14.98 -0.86 -15.83
N GLY A 177 -14.78 0.39 -15.38
CA GLY A 177 -15.85 1.36 -15.21
C GLY A 177 -16.82 0.99 -14.09
N VAL A 178 -16.32 0.38 -13.01
CA VAL A 178 -17.13 -0.08 -11.87
C VAL A 178 -16.74 0.65 -10.58
N ASP A 179 -17.74 0.96 -9.76
CA ASP A 179 -17.52 1.54 -8.45
C ASP A 179 -17.22 0.45 -7.42
N ARG A 180 -16.18 0.68 -6.61
CA ARG A 180 -15.85 -0.17 -5.48
C ARG A 180 -16.54 0.36 -4.23
N ILE A 181 -17.13 -0.54 -3.44
CA ILE A 181 -17.76 -0.17 -2.17
C ILE A 181 -16.66 0.07 -1.12
N PRO A 182 -16.54 1.29 -0.56
CA PRO A 182 -15.57 1.57 0.50
C PRO A 182 -15.86 0.73 1.76
N THR A 183 -14.82 0.21 2.40
CA THR A 183 -14.96 -0.59 3.63
C THR A 183 -14.01 -0.11 4.73
N ALA A 184 -14.22 -0.58 5.97
CA ALA A 184 -13.37 -0.23 7.11
C ALA A 184 -11.88 -0.57 6.89
N ARG A 185 -11.54 -1.48 5.96
CA ARG A 185 -10.16 -1.82 5.58
C ARG A 185 -9.36 -0.62 5.07
N LEU A 186 -10.04 0.42 4.57
CA LEU A 186 -9.42 1.69 4.21
C LEU A 186 -8.68 2.36 5.38
N ARG A 187 -9.01 2.03 6.62
CA ARG A 187 -8.30 2.57 7.79
C ARG A 187 -6.80 2.23 7.75
N THR A 188 -6.44 1.04 7.27
CA THR A 188 -5.03 0.62 7.11
C THR A 188 -4.33 1.43 6.03
N VAL A 189 -5.00 1.68 4.90
CA VAL A 189 -4.47 2.51 3.80
C VAL A 189 -4.28 3.96 4.27
N ALA A 190 -5.30 4.53 4.91
CA ALA A 190 -5.25 5.87 5.48
C ALA A 190 -4.13 5.99 6.52
N HIS A 191 -3.99 5.00 7.40
CA HIS A 191 -2.94 4.99 8.40
C HIS A 191 -1.54 5.03 7.77
N ILE A 192 -1.29 4.24 6.73
CA ILE A 192 -0.02 4.31 5.97
C ILE A 192 0.16 5.70 5.38
N GLY A 193 -0.85 6.25 4.69
CA GLY A 193 -0.78 7.58 4.10
C GLY A 193 -0.40 8.68 5.10
N VAL A 194 -0.95 8.64 6.32
CA VAL A 194 -0.58 9.58 7.39
C VAL A 194 0.87 9.34 7.86
N ARG A 195 1.24 8.08 8.10
CA ARG A 195 2.59 7.71 8.58
C ARG A 195 3.69 8.05 7.59
N THR A 196 3.40 8.07 6.30
CA THR A 196 4.36 8.42 5.24
C THR A 196 4.46 9.92 4.97
N ARG A 197 3.82 10.79 5.76
CA ARG A 197 3.92 12.26 5.60
C ARG A 197 5.34 12.75 5.41
N ASN A 198 6.22 12.50 6.37
CA ASN A 198 7.60 13.01 6.32
C ASN A 198 8.41 12.35 5.20
N PHE A 199 8.10 11.09 4.88
CA PHE A 199 8.69 10.39 3.75
C PHE A 199 8.34 11.06 2.41
N ALA A 200 7.08 11.47 2.23
CA ALA A 200 6.64 12.23 1.06
C ALA A 200 7.49 13.51 0.86
N TYR A 201 7.69 14.31 1.92
CA TYR A 201 8.59 15.47 1.84
C TYR A 201 10.01 15.08 1.40
N SER A 202 10.60 14.04 2.00
CA SER A 202 11.95 13.59 1.66
C SER A 202 12.09 13.14 0.21
N VAL A 203 11.12 12.40 -0.34
CA VAL A 203 11.17 11.93 -1.73
C VAL A 203 11.03 13.10 -2.72
N HIS A 204 10.30 14.14 -2.33
CA HIS A 204 10.16 15.37 -3.10
C HIS A 204 11.28 16.41 -2.82
N GLY A 205 12.34 16.04 -2.10
CA GLY A 205 13.48 16.92 -1.81
C GLY A 205 13.12 18.13 -0.94
N LYS A 206 12.06 18.03 -0.13
CA LYS A 206 11.55 19.07 0.75
C LYS A 206 11.79 18.71 2.22
N SER A 207 11.86 19.72 3.07
CA SER A 207 11.87 19.54 4.54
C SER A 207 10.45 19.40 5.06
N ALA A 208 10.20 18.38 5.87
CA ALA A 208 8.91 18.21 6.53
C ALA A 208 8.74 19.26 7.66
N PRO A 209 7.56 19.88 7.79
CA PRO A 209 7.23 20.72 8.94
C PRO A 209 7.40 19.95 10.26
N ALA A 210 8.01 20.59 11.26
CA ALA A 210 8.21 19.99 12.58
C ALA A 210 6.89 19.78 13.32
N THR A 211 5.96 20.71 13.18
CA THR A 211 4.63 20.64 13.78
C THR A 211 3.79 19.56 13.09
N GLU A 212 3.13 18.72 13.90
CA GLU A 212 2.14 17.79 13.40
C GLU A 212 0.83 18.51 13.08
N PHE A 213 0.10 18.02 12.08
CA PHE A 213 -1.26 18.48 11.80
C PHE A 213 -2.24 17.34 12.06
N ARG A 214 -3.48 17.71 12.36
CA ARG A 214 -4.57 16.78 12.63
C ARG A 214 -5.12 16.22 11.32
N VAL A 215 -5.36 14.91 11.25
CA VAL A 215 -6.07 14.28 10.15
C VAL A 215 -7.36 13.70 10.68
N GLU A 216 -8.51 14.09 10.12
CA GLU A 216 -9.86 13.69 10.53
C GLU A 216 -10.64 13.17 9.31
N LEU A 217 -10.78 11.85 9.19
CA LEU A 217 -11.39 11.22 8.03
C LEU A 217 -12.73 10.59 8.41
N THR A 218 -13.76 10.84 7.59
CA THR A 218 -15.06 10.16 7.71
C THR A 218 -14.93 8.74 7.18
N ALA A 219 -15.14 7.77 8.07
CA ALA A 219 -15.13 6.35 7.78
C ALA A 219 -16.34 5.94 6.91
N PRO A 220 -16.28 4.79 6.20
CA PRO A 220 -17.41 4.32 5.39
C PRO A 220 -18.71 4.06 6.16
N ASP A 221 -18.62 3.80 7.47
CA ASP A 221 -19.78 3.63 8.36
C ASP A 221 -20.31 4.97 8.93
N GLY A 222 -19.74 6.10 8.52
CA GLY A 222 -20.06 7.44 9.02
C GLY A 222 -19.33 7.84 10.30
N GLY A 223 -18.55 6.93 10.91
CA GLY A 223 -17.66 7.26 12.02
C GLY A 223 -16.52 8.19 11.62
N VAL A 224 -15.69 8.59 12.60
CA VAL A 224 -14.53 9.47 12.35
C VAL A 224 -13.25 8.77 12.79
N TRP A 225 -12.27 8.73 11.90
CA TRP A 225 -10.90 8.28 12.20
C TRP A 225 -9.99 9.47 12.34
N THR A 226 -9.11 9.43 13.34
CA THR A 226 -8.28 10.59 13.67
C THR A 226 -6.83 10.24 13.92
N TRP A 227 -5.91 11.09 13.45
CA TRP A 227 -4.47 11.01 13.72
C TRP A 227 -3.89 12.39 14.03
N GLY A 228 -2.85 12.44 14.86
CA GLY A 228 -2.19 13.68 15.29
C GLY A 228 -2.93 14.40 16.43
N PRO A 229 -2.35 15.50 16.95
CA PRO A 229 -2.85 16.21 18.13
C PRO A 229 -4.24 16.81 17.91
N GLU A 230 -5.11 16.73 18.93
CA GLU A 230 -6.46 17.30 18.88
C GLU A 230 -6.45 18.84 18.79
N ASP A 231 -5.43 19.47 19.34
CA ASP A 231 -5.20 20.91 19.38
C ASP A 231 -4.31 21.43 18.23
N ALA A 232 -4.00 20.59 17.23
CA ALA A 232 -3.18 21.02 16.11
C ALA A 232 -3.83 22.20 15.36
N GLU A 233 -3.02 23.22 15.07
CA GLU A 233 -3.45 24.44 14.36
C GLU A 233 -3.84 24.16 12.90
N GLN A 234 -3.25 23.12 12.31
CA GLN A 234 -3.46 22.74 10.92
C GLN A 234 -4.14 21.38 10.82
N ARG A 235 -4.98 21.21 9.80
CA ARG A 235 -5.85 20.03 9.66
C ARG A 235 -6.02 19.58 8.21
N VAL A 236 -6.24 18.29 8.02
CA VAL A 236 -6.79 17.67 6.81
C VAL A 236 -8.08 16.95 7.21
N SER A 237 -9.17 17.17 6.49
CA SER A 237 -10.43 16.46 6.71
C SER A 237 -11.16 16.08 5.42
N GLY A 238 -12.04 15.08 5.49
CA GLY A 238 -12.86 14.64 4.36
C GLY A 238 -13.17 13.14 4.38
N PRO A 239 -13.75 12.58 3.31
CA PRO A 239 -14.01 11.15 3.22
C PRO A 239 -12.71 10.32 3.27
N ALA A 240 -12.71 9.20 3.97
CA ALA A 240 -11.55 8.32 4.05
C ALA A 240 -11.17 7.72 2.68
N VAL A 241 -12.16 7.41 1.83
CA VAL A 241 -11.93 6.92 0.48
C VAL A 241 -11.17 7.94 -0.37
N ASP A 242 -11.57 9.21 -0.33
CA ASP A 242 -10.91 10.30 -1.04
C ASP A 242 -9.45 10.46 -0.58
N PHE A 243 -9.22 10.42 0.73
CA PHE A 243 -7.86 10.46 1.26
C PHE A 243 -7.03 9.29 0.76
N CYS A 244 -7.57 8.06 0.76
CA CYS A 244 -6.87 6.88 0.26
C CYS A 244 -6.58 6.99 -1.25
N LEU A 245 -7.52 7.50 -2.05
CA LEU A 245 -7.32 7.74 -3.48
C LEU A 245 -6.22 8.77 -3.74
N LEU A 246 -6.13 9.83 -2.92
CA LEU A 246 -5.07 10.83 -3.03
C LEU A 246 -3.70 10.25 -2.69
N VAL A 247 -3.54 9.65 -1.50
CA VAL A 247 -2.23 9.19 -1.02
C VAL A 247 -1.71 7.99 -1.79
N THR A 248 -2.56 7.28 -2.52
CA THR A 248 -2.14 6.23 -3.48
C THR A 248 -1.99 6.77 -4.90
N GLN A 249 -2.20 8.08 -5.13
CA GLN A 249 -2.12 8.73 -6.45
C GLN A 249 -3.11 8.17 -7.49
N ARG A 250 -4.28 7.69 -7.04
CA ARG A 250 -5.35 7.17 -7.91
C ARG A 250 -6.39 8.22 -8.29
N ARG A 251 -6.38 9.40 -7.66
CA ARG A 251 -7.15 10.58 -8.07
C ARG A 251 -6.32 11.86 -7.95
N HIS A 252 -6.72 12.89 -8.70
CA HIS A 252 -6.17 14.22 -8.52
C HIS A 252 -6.86 14.90 -7.34
N ARG A 253 -6.14 15.71 -6.57
CA ARG A 253 -6.68 16.34 -5.35
C ARG A 253 -7.93 17.21 -5.59
N ASP A 254 -8.02 17.83 -6.77
CA ASP A 254 -9.11 18.75 -7.11
C ASP A 254 -10.42 17.99 -7.40
N ASP A 255 -10.35 16.66 -7.56
CA ASP A 255 -11.50 15.77 -7.78
C ASP A 255 -12.01 15.15 -6.47
N LEU A 256 -11.48 15.59 -5.32
CA LEU A 256 -11.70 14.98 -4.01
C LEU A 256 -12.32 15.97 -3.03
N ALA A 257 -13.19 15.49 -2.15
CA ALA A 257 -13.84 16.27 -1.11
C ALA A 257 -12.94 16.44 0.14
N LEU A 258 -11.62 16.57 -0.07
CA LEU A 258 -10.64 16.83 0.99
C LEU A 258 -10.53 18.33 1.25
N ARG A 259 -10.51 18.69 2.53
CA ARG A 259 -10.40 20.06 3.02
C ARG A 259 -9.14 20.20 3.86
N THR A 260 -8.55 21.38 3.84
CA THR A 260 -7.37 21.69 4.65
C THR A 260 -7.55 23.00 5.41
N ILE A 261 -6.95 23.04 6.60
CA ILE A 261 -6.76 24.25 7.39
C ILE A 261 -5.25 24.41 7.56
N GLY A 262 -4.72 25.55 7.13
CA GLY A 262 -3.30 25.88 7.23
C GLY A 262 -2.43 25.48 6.02
N PRO A 263 -1.31 26.18 5.80
CA PRO A 263 -0.49 26.07 4.60
C PRO A 263 0.31 24.75 4.49
N ASP A 264 0.75 24.17 5.61
CA ASP A 264 1.51 22.91 5.62
C ASP A 264 0.62 21.72 5.32
N ALA A 265 -0.60 21.68 5.88
CA ALA A 265 -1.58 20.65 5.57
C ALA A 265 -1.96 20.71 4.07
N ALA A 266 -2.22 21.91 3.54
CA ALA A 266 -2.47 22.13 2.12
C ALA A 266 -1.27 21.72 1.25
N GLY A 267 -0.06 22.09 1.66
CA GLY A 267 1.19 21.74 0.98
C GLY A 267 1.44 20.23 0.95
N TRP A 268 1.19 19.53 2.04
CA TRP A 268 1.38 18.08 2.12
C TRP A 268 0.48 17.33 1.14
N LEU A 269 -0.80 17.70 1.01
CA LEU A 269 -1.72 17.04 0.07
C LEU A 269 -1.25 17.11 -1.39
N THR A 270 -0.37 18.04 -1.73
CA THR A 270 0.19 18.16 -3.08
C THR A 270 1.26 17.13 -3.40
N ILE A 271 1.83 16.49 -2.38
CA ILE A 271 2.94 15.54 -2.50
C ILE A 271 2.66 14.20 -1.79
N ALA A 272 1.46 14.03 -1.24
CA ALA A 272 1.15 12.88 -0.40
C ALA A 272 1.31 11.57 -1.18
N GLN A 273 2.01 10.60 -0.58
CA GLN A 273 2.20 9.28 -1.16
C GLN A 273 2.33 8.21 -0.06
N ALA A 274 1.72 7.05 -0.27
CA ALA A 274 1.66 5.94 0.68
C ALA A 274 2.57 4.75 0.29
N PHE A 275 3.28 4.83 -0.83
CA PHE A 275 4.12 3.76 -1.35
C PHE A 275 5.59 4.18 -1.43
N ALA A 276 6.49 3.19 -1.48
CA ALA A 276 7.91 3.42 -1.66
C ALA A 276 8.24 3.55 -3.15
N GLY A 277 9.05 4.54 -3.51
CA GLY A 277 9.45 4.78 -4.91
C GLY A 277 9.38 6.27 -5.26
N PRO A 278 9.80 6.64 -6.48
CA PRO A 278 9.56 7.97 -7.00
C PRO A 278 8.05 8.19 -7.20
N ALA A 279 7.59 9.44 -7.04
CA ALA A 279 6.23 9.79 -7.40
C ALA A 279 6.02 9.59 -8.91
N GLY A 280 4.87 9.05 -9.30
CA GLY A 280 4.48 8.98 -10.70
C GLY A 280 4.06 10.36 -11.25
N ASN A 281 3.63 10.40 -12.50
CA ASN A 281 3.07 11.62 -13.11
C ASN A 281 1.71 12.05 -12.50
N GLY A 282 1.16 11.24 -11.59
CA GLY A 282 -0.15 11.46 -10.96
C GLY A 282 -1.33 11.30 -11.93
N ARG A 283 -2.51 11.69 -11.45
CA ARG A 283 -3.74 11.79 -12.26
C ARG A 283 -3.99 13.23 -12.69
N LYS A 284 -4.68 13.41 -13.81
CA LYS A 284 -5.13 14.74 -14.25
C LYS A 284 -6.45 15.09 -13.55
N ALA A 285 -6.65 16.37 -13.23
CA ALA A 285 -7.94 16.85 -12.76
C ALA A 285 -9.05 16.55 -13.78
N GLY A 286 -10.22 16.12 -13.31
CA GLY A 286 -11.37 15.74 -14.12
C GLY A 286 -11.16 14.49 -14.98
N GLN A 287 -10.13 13.67 -14.69
CA GLN A 287 -9.86 12.44 -15.43
C GLN A 287 -10.94 11.37 -15.19
N PHE A 288 -11.50 11.34 -13.99
CA PHE A 288 -12.52 10.38 -13.56
C PHE A 288 -13.75 11.20 -13.16
N ASN A 289 -14.73 11.27 -14.05
CA ASN A 289 -16.03 11.90 -13.80
C ASN A 289 -17.10 10.82 -13.67
#